data_AF-A0AAD5X0D4-F1
#
_entry.id   AF-A0AAD5X0D4-F1
#
_cell.length_a   1.000
_cell.length_b   1.000
_cell.length_c   1.000
_cell.angle_alpha   90.00
_cell.angle_beta   90.00
_cell.angle_gamma   90.00
#
_symmetry.space_group_name_H-M   'P 1'
#
loop_
_entity.id
_entity.type
_entity.pdbx_description
1 polymer ?
#
loop_
_entity_poly.entity_id
_entity_poly.type
_entity_poly.pdbx_seq_one_letter_code
_entity_poly.pdbx_strand_id
1 'polypeptide(L)'
;MHLQPSDSPSPDFPNDDPPEPLTSFRPLPDEILRMSEEETACQYCGISYLLLTKYERMANHVRGLEEQLEDHKKYAIERPGLLKRIETMIESQRKSSETASALQTQLRASQEEARIALRELEDLKGREGRLTDELESVLKKSTKNEETRKRQLATLFRRLNDIRTELLRTKSDVESSKSEFQSNLTTLTTATIPSLRSQITNHINVVYKQQTNDQLESLRAVEGKAREEVEGVRRELVGVRGALRESLENNRELSQKLSMQRQESVGELDAKRAETDVLQSRITSLESQVNDSTAHIIELTKERDALHQTRRDLEHRFEEQREQVKRDVGVMETHVIGLSEKLTLKEKELQDLQSRMHQERRNSENGSTALGNMSKAMAAKDIRTDRQKTVEAHQNRIRQLQDKFVEDLKEAGRVEADRREVLVRDEMRREAEERCREVRRGCEMELNHLKSHFQTKMDALQASKTQLELTCDRRIGALEVEWSRKCEVLSEQMKKMK
;
A
#
# COMPACT_ATOMS: atom_id res chain seq x y z
N MET A 1 -29.36 16.66 52.36
CA MET A 1 -29.98 17.99 52.34
C MET A 1 -31.30 17.88 51.63
N HIS A 2 -32.38 17.96 52.40
CA HIS A 2 -33.78 18.00 51.97
C HIS A 2 -34.10 19.35 51.32
N LEU A 3 -35.07 19.40 50.40
CA LEU A 3 -36.47 19.76 50.72
C LEU A 3 -37.33 19.83 49.44
N GLN A 4 -38.56 19.34 49.60
CA GLN A 4 -39.68 19.40 48.66
C GLN A 4 -40.18 20.85 48.48
N PRO A 5 -40.94 21.17 47.41
CA PRO A 5 -41.78 22.36 47.40
C PRO A 5 -43.16 22.05 47.99
N SER A 6 -43.52 22.88 48.95
CA SER A 6 -44.75 22.94 49.72
C SER A 6 -45.82 23.78 49.01
N ASP A 7 -47.04 23.24 48.97
CA ASP A 7 -48.29 23.97 48.73
C ASP A 7 -48.56 24.99 49.84
N SER A 8 -49.04 26.18 49.47
CA SER A 8 -49.84 27.06 50.34
C SER A 8 -50.63 28.06 49.47
N PRO A 9 -51.95 28.20 49.66
CA PRO A 9 -52.81 29.13 48.93
C PRO A 9 -52.97 30.47 49.67
N SER A 10 -53.18 31.56 48.96
CA SER A 10 -53.50 32.90 49.49
C SER A 10 -54.21 33.72 48.37
N PRO A 11 -54.94 34.80 48.69
CA PRO A 11 -56.39 34.76 48.84
C PRO A 11 -57.11 35.68 47.84
N ASP A 12 -58.38 35.35 47.59
CA ASP A 12 -59.30 36.15 46.77
C ASP A 12 -59.54 37.55 47.35
N PHE A 13 -59.26 38.57 46.54
CA PHE A 13 -59.92 39.87 46.59
C PHE A 13 -60.29 40.31 45.17
N PRO A 14 -61.42 41.02 45.01
CA PRO A 14 -62.16 41.11 43.76
C PRO A 14 -61.53 42.15 42.84
N ASN A 15 -61.10 41.73 41.65
CA ASN A 15 -60.85 42.68 40.58
C ASN A 15 -62.17 42.99 39.90
N ASP A 16 -62.48 44.28 39.86
CA ASP A 16 -63.51 44.89 39.03
C ASP A 16 -63.35 44.44 37.58
N ASP A 17 -64.23 43.54 37.14
CA ASP A 17 -64.38 43.24 35.73
C ASP A 17 -64.93 44.47 34.99
N PRO A 18 -64.34 44.85 33.85
CA PRO A 18 -64.94 45.85 32.96
C PRO A 18 -66.32 45.36 32.50
N PRO A 19 -67.28 46.26 32.22
CA PRO A 19 -68.65 45.89 31.92
C PRO A 19 -68.68 44.89 30.74
N GLU A 20 -69.16 43.68 31.01
CA GLU A 20 -69.41 42.66 30.00
C GLU A 20 -70.24 43.27 28.86
N PRO A 21 -69.80 43.14 27.59
CA PRO A 21 -70.65 43.50 26.48
C PRO A 21 -71.87 42.57 26.50
N LEU A 22 -73.06 43.18 26.57
CA LEU A 22 -74.37 42.54 26.50
C LEU A 22 -74.59 41.86 25.13
N THR A 23 -73.87 40.78 24.84
CA THR A 23 -74.02 39.97 23.62
C THR A 23 -74.31 38.49 23.91
N SER A 24 -74.92 38.20 25.06
CA SER A 24 -75.55 36.90 25.33
C SER A 24 -77.02 36.96 24.92
N PHE A 25 -77.30 36.77 23.63
CA PHE A 25 -78.65 36.56 23.13
C PHE A 25 -79.18 35.22 23.66
N ARG A 26 -80.05 35.24 24.67
CA ARG A 26 -80.90 34.08 24.97
C ARG A 26 -81.91 33.90 23.83
N PRO A 27 -82.12 32.67 23.31
CA PRO A 27 -83.15 32.45 22.30
C PRO A 27 -84.53 32.83 22.86
N LEU A 28 -85.36 33.45 22.02
CA LEU A 28 -86.75 33.77 22.36
C LEU A 28 -87.51 32.48 22.75
N PRO A 29 -88.41 32.52 23.74
CA PRO A 29 -89.23 31.38 24.14
C PRO A 29 -89.97 30.73 22.96
N ASP A 30 -90.08 29.40 22.98
CA ASP A 30 -90.67 28.59 21.90
C ASP A 30 -92.10 28.97 21.52
N GLU A 31 -92.86 29.59 22.43
CA GLU A 31 -94.20 30.12 22.15
C GLU A 31 -94.17 31.29 21.17
N ILE A 32 -93.24 32.23 21.34
CA ILE A 32 -93.12 33.39 20.44
C ILE A 32 -92.64 32.93 19.06
N LEU A 33 -91.77 31.93 18.98
CA LEU A 33 -91.28 31.38 17.71
C LEU A 33 -92.35 30.63 16.91
N ARG A 34 -93.46 30.22 17.54
CA ARG A 34 -94.59 29.50 16.90
C ARG A 34 -95.78 30.40 16.57
N MET A 35 -95.76 31.67 16.98
CA MET A 35 -96.80 32.64 16.64
C MET A 35 -96.80 32.93 15.14
N SER A 36 -97.99 33.15 14.58
CA SER A 36 -98.13 33.51 13.17
C SER A 36 -97.57 34.92 12.90
N GLU A 37 -97.17 35.20 11.66
CA GLU A 37 -96.60 36.51 11.28
C GLU A 37 -97.55 37.68 11.56
N GLU A 38 -98.86 37.41 11.55
CA GLU A 38 -99.94 38.35 11.85
C GLU A 38 -100.01 38.73 13.35
N GLU A 39 -99.65 37.81 14.26
CA GLU A 39 -99.71 38.02 15.71
C GLU A 39 -98.44 38.67 16.27
N THR A 40 -97.35 38.65 15.50
CA THR A 40 -96.03 39.17 15.92
C THR A 40 -95.66 40.50 15.25
N ALA A 41 -96.51 40.97 14.34
CA ALA A 41 -96.42 42.26 13.69
C ALA A 41 -96.76 43.40 14.67
N CYS A 42 -95.92 44.43 14.73
CA CYS A 42 -96.24 45.64 15.47
C CYS A 42 -97.50 46.30 14.89
N GLN A 43 -98.53 46.53 15.72
CA GLN A 43 -99.81 47.14 15.29
C GLN A 43 -99.67 48.52 14.63
N TYR A 44 -98.57 49.24 14.88
CA TYR A 44 -98.38 50.60 14.35
C TYR A 44 -97.54 50.67 13.07
N CYS A 45 -96.65 49.71 12.83
CA CYS A 45 -95.77 49.72 11.65
C CYS A 45 -95.85 48.45 10.79
N GLY A 46 -96.58 47.42 11.20
CA GLY A 46 -96.80 46.19 10.44
C GLY A 46 -95.56 45.28 10.30
N ILE A 47 -94.46 45.61 10.95
CA ILE A 47 -93.21 44.84 10.87
C ILE A 47 -93.19 43.83 12.02
N SER A 48 -93.07 42.53 11.71
CA SER A 48 -92.90 41.49 12.73
C SER A 48 -91.48 41.49 13.27
N TYR A 49 -91.33 41.55 14.60
CA TYR A 49 -90.03 41.47 15.26
C TYR A 49 -89.31 40.14 14.97
N LEU A 50 -90.06 39.07 14.69
CA LEU A 50 -89.52 37.77 14.29
C LEU A 50 -88.88 37.82 12.90
N LEU A 51 -89.45 38.60 11.98
CA LEU A 51 -88.85 38.81 10.65
C LEU A 51 -87.48 39.47 10.81
N LEU A 52 -87.37 40.51 11.65
CA LEU A 52 -86.10 41.21 11.86
C LEU A 52 -85.00 40.28 12.40
N THR A 53 -85.29 39.50 13.46
CA THR A 53 -84.32 38.54 14.01
C THR A 53 -83.96 37.44 13.01
N LYS A 54 -84.90 37.00 12.17
CA LYS A 54 -84.65 36.02 11.10
C LYS A 54 -83.76 36.60 10.01
N TYR A 55 -84.00 37.85 9.60
CA TYR A 55 -83.14 38.58 8.67
C TYR A 55 -81.74 38.81 9.24
N GLU A 56 -81.60 39.14 10.53
CA GLU A 56 -80.30 39.29 11.18
C GLU A 56 -79.53 37.96 11.26
N ARG A 57 -80.20 36.85 11.60
CA ARG A 57 -79.59 35.51 11.56
C ARG A 57 -79.16 35.12 10.16
N MET A 58 -80.00 35.38 9.15
CA MET A 58 -79.66 35.13 7.75
C MET A 58 -78.50 36.02 7.29
N ALA A 59 -78.48 37.31 7.65
CA ALA A 59 -77.40 38.23 7.31
C ALA A 59 -76.07 37.83 7.96
N ASN A 60 -76.09 37.40 9.24
CA ASN A 60 -74.90 36.89 9.91
C ASN A 60 -74.44 35.55 9.32
N HIS A 61 -75.38 34.67 8.92
CA HIS A 61 -75.04 33.42 8.24
C HIS A 61 -74.43 33.67 6.86
N VAL A 62 -75.01 34.58 6.07
CA VAL A 62 -74.47 34.99 4.77
C VAL A 62 -73.09 35.61 4.93
N ARG A 63 -72.89 36.49 5.92
CA ARG A 63 -71.57 37.05 6.24
C ARG A 63 -70.56 35.97 6.60
N GLY A 64 -70.96 34.98 7.42
CA GLY A 64 -70.10 33.84 7.75
C GLY A 64 -69.76 32.98 6.52
N LEU A 65 -70.70 32.77 5.60
CA LEU A 65 -70.45 32.08 4.33
C LEU A 65 -69.53 32.89 3.41
N GLU A 66 -69.68 34.22 3.36
CA GLU A 66 -68.80 35.11 2.60
C GLU A 66 -67.36 35.07 3.13
N GLU A 67 -67.17 35.10 4.45
CA GLU A 67 -65.87 34.94 5.10
C GLU A 67 -65.23 33.58 4.78
N GLN A 68 -65.99 32.49 4.90
CA GLN A 68 -65.52 31.14 4.54
C GLN A 68 -65.15 31.03 3.05
N LEU A 69 -65.95 31.64 2.18
CA LEU A 69 -65.72 31.63 0.74
C LEU A 69 -64.46 32.44 0.38
N GLU A 70 -64.18 33.52 1.09
CA GLU A 70 -62.95 34.30 0.94
C GLU A 70 -61.72 33.52 1.40
N ASP A 71 -61.81 32.78 2.51
CA ASP A 71 -60.73 31.91 2.97
C ASP A 71 -60.50 30.72 2.03
N HIS A 72 -61.56 30.15 1.45
CA HIS A 72 -61.43 29.12 0.41
C HIS A 72 -60.77 29.67 -0.87
N LYS A 73 -61.05 30.91 -1.28
CA LYS A 73 -60.35 31.55 -2.40
C LYS A 73 -58.86 31.74 -2.10
N LYS A 74 -58.50 32.20 -0.90
CA LYS A 74 -57.08 32.31 -0.49
C LYS A 74 -56.39 30.95 -0.57
N TYR A 75 -57.01 29.91 -0.02
CA TYR A 75 -56.50 28.55 -0.10
C TYR A 75 -56.34 28.05 -1.55
N ALA A 76 -57.30 28.35 -2.44
CA ALA A 76 -57.22 27.99 -3.85
C ALA A 76 -56.03 28.65 -4.57
N ILE A 77 -55.64 29.87 -4.18
CA ILE A 77 -54.48 30.59 -4.71
C ILE A 77 -53.17 30.02 -4.13
N GLU A 78 -53.14 29.67 -2.85
CA GLU A 78 -51.94 29.16 -2.17
C GLU A 78 -51.63 27.70 -2.49
N ARG A 79 -52.67 26.87 -2.70
CA ARG A 79 -52.56 25.42 -2.90
C ARG A 79 -51.60 25.01 -4.02
N PRO A 80 -51.59 25.63 -5.23
CA PRO A 80 -50.59 25.31 -6.25
C PRO A 80 -49.15 25.57 -5.80
N GLY A 81 -48.93 26.66 -5.05
CA GLY A 81 -47.62 27.00 -4.51
C GLY A 81 -47.14 26.01 -3.43
N LEU A 82 -48.07 25.53 -2.60
CA LEU A 82 -47.79 24.49 -1.60
C LEU A 82 -47.50 23.14 -2.26
N LEU A 83 -48.28 22.73 -3.26
CA LEU A 83 -48.05 21.48 -4.00
C LEU A 83 -46.67 21.50 -4.69
N LYS A 84 -46.32 22.61 -5.35
CA LYS A 84 -45.00 22.76 -5.97
C LYS A 84 -43.86 22.66 -4.95
N ARG A 85 -44.02 23.24 -3.75
CA ARG A 85 -43.02 23.10 -2.66
C ARG A 85 -42.88 21.65 -2.20
N ILE A 86 -44.01 20.95 -2.02
CA ILE A 86 -44.01 19.54 -1.64
C ILE A 86 -43.30 18.69 -2.70
N GLU A 87 -43.60 18.90 -3.99
CA GLU A 87 -42.92 18.20 -5.10
C GLU A 87 -41.41 18.46 -5.10
N THR A 88 -40.97 19.72 -4.91
CA THR A 88 -39.54 20.03 -4.83
C THR A 88 -38.86 19.38 -3.64
N MET A 89 -39.54 19.29 -2.48
CA MET A 89 -39.01 18.61 -1.31
C MET A 89 -38.90 17.10 -1.55
N ILE A 90 -39.92 16.46 -2.12
CA ILE A 90 -39.91 15.03 -2.46
C ILE A 90 -38.76 14.73 -3.43
N GLU A 91 -38.59 15.53 -4.48
CA GLU A 91 -37.51 15.34 -5.45
C GLU A 91 -36.13 15.53 -4.81
N SER A 92 -35.98 16.53 -3.92
CA SER A 92 -34.72 16.72 -3.18
C SER A 92 -34.41 15.56 -2.23
N GLN A 93 -35.42 15.02 -1.54
CA GLN A 93 -35.29 13.88 -0.65
C GLN A 93 -34.93 12.62 -1.44
N ARG A 94 -35.55 12.42 -2.61
CA ARG A 94 -35.25 11.30 -3.49
C ARG A 94 -33.79 11.35 -3.97
N LYS A 95 -33.33 12.50 -4.45
CA LYS A 95 -31.92 12.69 -4.84
C LYS A 95 -30.97 12.43 -3.68
N SER A 96 -31.28 12.96 -2.48
CA SER A 96 -30.48 12.70 -1.28
C SER A 96 -30.48 11.22 -0.87
N SER A 97 -31.57 10.49 -1.09
CA SER A 97 -31.66 9.07 -0.79
C SER A 97 -30.87 8.22 -1.80
N GLU A 98 -30.92 8.58 -3.09
CA GLU A 98 -30.13 7.95 -4.14
C GLU A 98 -28.63 8.16 -3.91
N THR A 99 -28.20 9.38 -3.58
CA THR A 99 -26.78 9.65 -3.26
C THR A 99 -26.32 8.93 -2.00
N ALA A 100 -27.15 8.87 -0.96
CA ALA A 100 -26.83 8.11 0.25
C ALA A 100 -26.69 6.60 -0.04
N SER A 101 -27.55 6.03 -0.87
CA SER A 101 -27.47 4.62 -1.28
C SER A 101 -26.21 4.33 -2.13
N ALA A 102 -25.86 5.24 -3.04
CA ALA A 102 -24.64 5.13 -3.83
C ALA A 102 -23.38 5.18 -2.95
N LEU A 103 -23.31 6.14 -2.03
CA LEU A 103 -22.21 6.26 -1.08
C LEU A 103 -22.10 5.05 -0.15
N GLN A 104 -23.24 4.51 0.30
CA GLN A 104 -23.26 3.28 1.11
C GLN A 104 -22.73 2.08 0.34
N THR A 105 -23.05 1.98 -0.95
CA THR A 105 -22.56 0.91 -1.83
C THR A 105 -21.05 1.04 -2.05
N GLN A 106 -20.55 2.26 -2.30
CA GLN A 106 -19.13 2.54 -2.45
C GLN A 106 -18.35 2.26 -1.15
N LEU A 107 -18.90 2.61 0.01
CA LEU A 107 -18.31 2.32 1.31
C LEU A 107 -18.17 0.81 1.53
N ARG A 108 -19.20 0.02 1.20
CA ARG A 108 -19.14 -1.45 1.29
C ARG A 108 -18.10 -2.05 0.35
N ALA A 109 -17.99 -1.54 -0.88
CA ALA A 109 -16.97 -1.99 -1.82
C ALA A 109 -15.55 -1.72 -1.29
N SER A 110 -15.30 -0.49 -0.81
CA SER A 110 -14.02 -0.12 -0.21
C SER A 110 -13.69 -0.95 1.05
N GLN A 111 -14.70 -1.29 1.87
CA GLN A 111 -14.51 -2.16 3.04
C GLN A 111 -14.13 -3.59 2.66
N GLU A 112 -14.75 -4.18 1.62
CA GLU A 112 -14.37 -5.52 1.18
C GLU A 112 -12.99 -5.53 0.51
N GLU A 113 -12.64 -4.50 -0.27
CA GLU A 113 -11.29 -4.34 -0.82
C GLU A 113 -10.23 -4.28 0.29
N ALA A 114 -10.46 -3.47 1.33
CA ALA A 114 -9.56 -3.41 2.49
C ALA A 114 -9.45 -4.76 3.21
N ARG A 115 -10.56 -5.51 3.31
CA ARG A 115 -10.60 -6.84 3.91
C ARG A 115 -9.84 -7.88 3.08
N ILE A 116 -9.89 -7.79 1.74
CA ILE A 116 -9.10 -8.64 0.84
C ILE A 116 -7.60 -8.32 1.00
N ALA A 117 -7.24 -7.04 0.97
CA ALA A 117 -5.85 -6.59 1.13
C ALA A 117 -5.24 -7.04 2.48
N LEU A 118 -6.02 -7.02 3.56
CA LEU A 118 -5.58 -7.53 4.87
C LEU A 118 -5.27 -9.04 4.85
N ARG A 119 -6.09 -9.86 4.17
CA ARG A 119 -5.84 -11.30 4.04
C ARG A 119 -4.58 -11.57 3.20
N GLU A 120 -4.39 -10.83 2.11
CA GLU A 120 -3.18 -10.95 1.29
C GLU A 120 -1.92 -10.60 2.08
N LEU A 121 -1.99 -9.59 2.95
CA LEU A 121 -0.90 -9.20 3.83
C LEU A 121 -0.58 -10.29 4.88
N GLU A 122 -1.60 -10.93 5.45
CA GLU A 122 -1.43 -12.08 6.34
C GLU A 122 -0.79 -13.28 5.62
N ASP A 123 -1.22 -13.57 4.39
CA ASP A 123 -0.64 -14.63 3.56
C ASP A 123 0.83 -14.37 3.23
N LEU A 124 1.17 -13.12 2.90
CA LEU A 124 2.55 -12.69 2.64
C LEU A 124 3.43 -12.83 3.89
N LYS A 125 2.94 -12.40 5.07
CA LYS A 125 3.64 -12.63 6.35
C LYS A 125 3.85 -14.12 6.64
N GLY A 126 2.85 -14.96 6.34
CA GLY A 126 2.98 -16.40 6.46
C GLY A 126 4.04 -17.00 5.52
N ARG A 127 4.19 -16.45 4.31
CA ARG A 127 5.27 -16.84 3.37
C ARG A 127 6.64 -16.38 3.86
N GLU A 128 6.74 -15.15 4.35
CA GLU A 128 7.98 -14.60 4.91
C GLU A 128 8.49 -15.45 6.09
N GLY A 129 7.60 -15.86 7.00
CA GLY A 129 7.95 -16.77 8.09
C GLY A 129 8.52 -18.10 7.59
N ARG A 130 7.86 -18.74 6.62
CA ARG A 130 8.37 -20.00 6.03
C ARG A 130 9.74 -19.85 5.36
N LEU A 131 9.95 -18.77 4.61
CA LEU A 131 11.24 -18.50 3.98
C LEU A 131 12.34 -18.24 5.01
N THR A 132 12.00 -17.60 6.13
CA THR A 132 12.93 -17.37 7.24
C THR A 132 13.34 -18.70 7.90
N ASP A 133 12.37 -19.59 8.14
CA ASP A 133 12.63 -20.94 8.68
C ASP A 133 13.48 -21.79 7.72
N GLU A 134 13.21 -21.72 6.41
CA GLU A 134 14.01 -22.38 5.38
C GLU A 134 15.44 -21.85 5.34
N LEU A 135 15.62 -20.54 5.41
CA LEU A 135 16.95 -19.91 5.44
C LEU A 135 17.73 -20.35 6.69
N GLU A 136 17.10 -20.36 7.87
CA GLU A 136 17.74 -20.83 9.10
C GLU A 136 18.14 -22.32 9.02
N SER A 137 17.28 -23.15 8.43
CA SER A 137 17.57 -24.57 8.18
C SER A 137 18.75 -24.76 7.23
N VAL A 138 18.83 -23.98 6.15
CA VAL A 138 19.97 -24.00 5.21
C VAL A 138 21.25 -23.53 5.88
N LEU A 139 21.19 -22.47 6.68
CA LEU A 139 22.35 -21.99 7.45
C LEU A 139 22.85 -23.05 8.42
N LYS A 140 21.96 -23.71 9.18
CA LYS A 140 22.32 -24.83 10.09
C LYS A 140 22.94 -26.02 9.34
N LYS A 141 22.46 -26.34 8.14
CA LYS A 141 23.07 -27.39 7.30
C LYS A 141 24.44 -26.97 6.80
N SER A 142 24.60 -25.71 6.39
CA SER A 142 25.86 -25.15 5.90
C SER A 142 26.95 -25.18 6.99
N THR A 143 26.64 -24.71 8.20
CA THR A 143 27.58 -24.72 9.33
C THR A 143 27.98 -26.15 9.70
N LYS A 144 27.03 -27.09 9.74
CA LYS A 144 27.33 -28.51 9.97
C LYS A 144 28.26 -29.08 8.89
N ASN A 145 28.04 -28.72 7.62
CA ASN A 145 28.91 -29.14 6.51
C ASN A 145 30.30 -28.50 6.57
N GLU A 146 30.40 -27.25 7.03
CA GLU A 146 31.68 -26.60 7.25
C GLU A 146 32.48 -27.29 8.37
N GLU A 147 31.81 -27.65 9.47
CA GLU A 147 32.43 -28.41 10.55
C GLU A 147 32.90 -29.80 10.09
N THR A 148 32.11 -30.52 9.29
CA THR A 148 32.54 -31.83 8.76
C THR A 148 33.74 -31.68 7.85
N ARG A 149 33.77 -30.65 6.99
CA ARG A 149 34.96 -30.33 6.16
C ARG A 149 36.17 -30.00 7.01
N LYS A 150 36.04 -29.18 8.06
CA LYS A 150 37.14 -28.88 9.00
C LYS A 150 37.68 -30.14 9.67
N ARG A 151 36.81 -31.08 10.09
CA ARG A 151 37.21 -32.37 10.66
C ARG A 151 37.92 -33.27 9.64
N GLN A 152 37.45 -33.30 8.40
CA GLN A 152 38.10 -34.04 7.30
C GLN A 152 39.50 -33.47 7.02
N LEU A 153 39.61 -32.15 6.92
CA LEU A 153 40.88 -31.45 6.71
C LEU A 153 41.88 -31.74 7.85
N ALA A 154 41.43 -31.68 9.10
CA ALA A 154 42.25 -32.03 10.27
C ALA A 154 42.73 -33.49 10.23
N THR A 155 41.88 -34.41 9.78
CA THR A 155 42.24 -35.82 9.60
C THR A 155 43.31 -36.00 8.52
N LEU A 156 43.17 -35.30 7.39
CA LEU A 156 44.15 -35.32 6.31
C LEU A 156 45.49 -34.75 6.76
N PHE A 157 45.49 -33.62 7.47
CA PHE A 157 46.70 -33.04 8.03
C PHE A 157 47.43 -34.00 8.98
N ARG A 158 46.68 -34.71 9.84
CA ARG A 158 47.26 -35.72 10.73
C ARG A 158 47.94 -36.84 9.93
N ARG A 159 47.25 -37.41 8.94
CA ARG A 159 47.81 -38.45 8.05
C ARG A 159 49.06 -37.98 7.31
N LEU A 160 49.06 -36.74 6.81
CA LEU A 160 50.20 -36.17 6.10
C LEU A 160 51.40 -36.00 7.05
N ASN A 161 51.13 -35.63 8.29
CA ASN A 161 52.16 -35.55 9.33
C ASN A 161 52.71 -36.93 9.70
N ASP A 162 51.85 -37.96 9.80
CA ASP A 162 52.25 -39.34 10.06
C ASP A 162 53.17 -39.86 8.93
N ILE A 163 52.79 -39.64 7.67
CA ILE A 163 53.62 -39.97 6.50
C ILE A 163 54.95 -39.23 6.54
N ARG A 164 54.95 -37.94 6.90
CA ARG A 164 56.18 -37.16 7.06
C ARG A 164 57.10 -37.75 8.13
N THR A 165 56.55 -38.15 9.29
CA THR A 165 57.35 -38.78 10.34
C THR A 165 57.93 -40.13 9.91
N GLU A 166 57.15 -40.91 9.17
CA GLU A 166 57.61 -42.21 8.62
C GLU A 166 58.72 -42.02 7.57
N LEU A 167 58.59 -41.02 6.69
CA LEU A 167 59.62 -40.66 5.73
C LEU A 167 60.92 -40.18 6.40
N LEU A 168 60.81 -39.44 7.50
CA LEU A 168 61.99 -39.04 8.28
C LEU A 168 62.65 -40.23 8.97
N ARG A 169 61.86 -41.17 9.49
CA ARG A 169 62.36 -42.40 10.11
C ARG A 169 63.08 -43.29 9.08
N THR A 170 62.44 -43.58 7.96
CA THR A 170 63.03 -44.37 6.87
C THR A 170 64.31 -43.72 6.33
N LYS A 171 64.36 -42.39 6.22
CA LYS A 171 65.60 -41.67 5.89
C LYS A 171 66.71 -41.93 6.93
N SER A 172 66.40 -41.83 8.22
CA SER A 172 67.35 -42.11 9.30
C SER A 172 67.87 -43.55 9.25
N ASP A 173 66.98 -44.51 8.99
CA ASP A 173 67.34 -45.94 8.88
C ASP A 173 68.28 -46.17 7.70
N VAL A 174 68.00 -45.55 6.54
CA VAL A 174 68.88 -45.60 5.36
C VAL A 174 70.25 -44.97 5.63
N GLU A 175 70.30 -43.83 6.34
CA GLU A 175 71.56 -43.21 6.75
C GLU A 175 72.36 -44.10 7.70
N SER A 176 71.69 -44.76 8.65
CA SER A 176 72.30 -45.76 9.54
C SER A 176 72.88 -46.92 8.74
N SER A 177 72.09 -47.58 7.89
CA SER A 177 72.56 -48.69 7.04
C SER A 177 73.69 -48.26 6.11
N LYS A 178 73.64 -47.03 5.57
CA LYS A 178 74.75 -46.48 4.78
C LYS A 178 76.03 -46.34 5.60
N SER A 179 75.94 -45.81 6.82
CA SER A 179 77.10 -45.67 7.71
C SER A 179 77.68 -47.02 8.14
N GLU A 180 76.81 -48.01 8.38
CA GLU A 180 77.19 -49.36 8.74
C GLU A 180 77.88 -50.05 7.56
N PHE A 181 77.33 -49.90 6.35
CA PHE A 181 77.94 -50.40 5.13
C PHE A 181 79.29 -49.73 4.89
N GLN A 182 79.41 -48.41 5.06
CA GLN A 182 80.68 -47.70 4.95
C GLN A 182 81.70 -48.15 6.00
N SER A 183 81.28 -48.37 7.25
CA SER A 183 82.13 -48.90 8.32
C SER A 183 82.63 -50.31 7.98
N ASN A 184 81.74 -51.19 7.51
CA ASN A 184 82.09 -52.53 7.08
C ASN A 184 83.05 -52.50 5.90
N LEU A 185 82.82 -51.62 4.91
CA LEU A 185 83.68 -51.46 3.74
C LEU A 185 85.05 -50.91 4.12
N THR A 186 85.10 -49.98 5.08
CA THR A 186 86.35 -49.44 5.63
C THR A 186 87.10 -50.51 6.40
N THR A 187 86.44 -51.27 7.26
CA THR A 187 87.03 -52.40 8.00
C THR A 187 87.57 -53.46 7.04
N LEU A 188 86.83 -53.73 5.96
CA LEU A 188 87.27 -54.65 4.91
C LEU A 188 88.54 -54.14 4.21
N THR A 189 88.56 -52.85 3.85
CA THR A 189 89.68 -52.26 3.11
C THR A 189 90.92 -51.96 3.95
N THR A 190 90.77 -51.64 5.23
CA THR A 190 91.88 -51.21 6.10
C THR A 190 92.36 -52.28 7.06
N ALA A 191 91.51 -53.22 7.49
CA ALA A 191 91.89 -54.26 8.43
C ALA A 191 92.00 -55.64 7.75
N THR A 192 90.95 -56.11 7.07
CA THR A 192 90.96 -57.48 6.55
C THR A 192 91.82 -57.64 5.29
N ILE A 193 91.72 -56.74 4.31
CA ILE A 193 92.56 -56.80 3.10
C ILE A 193 94.05 -56.66 3.43
N PRO A 194 94.50 -55.73 4.29
CA PRO A 194 95.92 -55.63 4.66
C PRO A 194 96.38 -56.78 5.57
N SER A 195 95.52 -57.31 6.46
CA SER A 195 95.80 -58.53 7.23
C SER A 195 95.99 -59.74 6.32
N LEU A 196 95.10 -59.94 5.34
CA LEU A 196 95.24 -60.98 4.32
C LEU A 196 96.49 -60.77 3.47
N ARG A 197 96.80 -59.52 3.09
CA ARG A 197 98.03 -59.19 2.35
C ARG A 197 99.29 -59.47 3.18
N SER A 198 99.27 -59.21 4.48
CA SER A 198 100.33 -59.54 5.44
C SER A 198 100.48 -61.05 5.64
N GLN A 199 99.37 -61.78 5.77
CA GLN A 199 99.35 -63.25 5.84
C GLN A 199 99.87 -63.89 4.54
N ILE A 200 99.48 -63.35 3.38
CA ILE A 200 99.98 -63.77 2.06
C ILE A 200 101.48 -63.47 1.94
N THR A 201 101.94 -62.30 2.39
CA THR A 201 103.38 -61.93 2.36
C THR A 201 104.22 -62.80 3.31
N ASN A 202 103.64 -63.23 4.45
CA ASN A 202 104.28 -64.16 5.39
C ASN A 202 104.26 -65.63 4.90
N HIS A 203 103.22 -66.06 4.18
CA HIS A 203 103.17 -67.39 3.56
C HIS A 203 104.08 -67.51 2.33
N ILE A 204 104.30 -66.43 1.57
CA ILE A 204 105.18 -66.42 0.40
C ILE A 204 106.66 -66.66 0.79
N ASN A 205 107.09 -66.33 2.01
CA ASN A 205 108.46 -66.62 2.49
C ASN A 205 108.66 -68.06 3.01
N VAL A 206 107.60 -68.83 3.25
CA VAL A 206 107.69 -70.21 3.80
C VAL A 206 107.38 -71.29 2.75
N VAL A 207 106.67 -70.97 1.66
CA VAL A 207 106.19 -71.97 0.68
C VAL A 207 107.12 -72.16 -0.54
N TYR A 208 108.30 -71.52 -0.59
CA TYR A 208 109.22 -71.70 -1.73
C TYR A 208 110.01 -73.03 -1.77
N LYS A 209 109.63 -74.06 -1.01
CA LYS A 209 110.25 -75.39 -1.13
C LYS A 209 109.37 -76.64 -1.03
N GLN A 210 108.04 -76.54 -0.95
CA GLN A 210 107.24 -77.75 -1.03
C GLN A 210 105.85 -77.46 -1.61
N GLN A 211 105.48 -78.28 -2.61
CA GLN A 211 104.09 -78.66 -2.92
C GLN A 211 103.38 -77.92 -4.07
N THR A 212 103.98 -78.01 -5.25
CA THR A 212 103.34 -77.92 -6.56
C THR A 212 102.51 -79.17 -6.88
N ASN A 213 101.51 -79.53 -6.06
CA ASN A 213 100.54 -80.56 -6.48
C ASN A 213 99.09 -80.48 -5.92
N ASP A 214 98.74 -79.52 -5.06
CA ASP A 214 97.35 -79.40 -4.54
C ASP A 214 96.60 -78.15 -5.06
N GLN A 215 97.14 -77.42 -6.04
CA GLN A 215 96.56 -76.14 -6.52
C GLN A 215 95.44 -76.28 -7.57
N LEU A 216 95.03 -77.49 -7.94
CA LEU A 216 93.99 -77.71 -8.97
C LEU A 216 92.58 -78.01 -8.42
N GLU A 217 92.43 -78.27 -7.11
CA GLU A 217 91.11 -78.47 -6.47
C GLU A 217 90.58 -77.23 -5.72
N SER A 218 91.45 -76.35 -5.20
CA SER A 218 91.00 -75.11 -4.51
C SER A 218 90.52 -74.02 -5.47
N LEU A 219 91.04 -73.98 -6.71
CA LEU A 219 90.59 -73.05 -7.74
C LEU A 219 89.18 -73.38 -8.25
N ARG A 220 88.74 -74.65 -8.23
CA ARG A 220 87.35 -75.03 -8.56
C ARG A 220 86.36 -74.70 -7.45
N ALA A 221 86.77 -74.74 -6.18
CA ALA A 221 85.92 -74.35 -5.05
C ALA A 221 85.73 -72.83 -4.93
N VAL A 222 86.77 -72.04 -5.25
CA VAL A 222 86.69 -70.58 -5.27
C VAL A 222 85.94 -70.08 -6.52
N GLU A 223 86.08 -70.73 -7.68
CA GLU A 223 85.27 -70.43 -8.86
C GLU A 223 83.79 -70.80 -8.66
N GLY A 224 83.49 -71.87 -7.92
CA GLY A 224 82.13 -72.25 -7.50
C GLY A 224 81.48 -71.24 -6.56
N LYS A 225 82.19 -70.80 -5.51
CA LYS A 225 81.73 -69.74 -4.60
C LYS A 225 81.56 -68.39 -5.30
N ALA A 226 82.50 -68.01 -6.16
CA ALA A 226 82.39 -66.79 -6.94
C ALA A 226 81.21 -66.86 -7.94
N ARG A 227 80.92 -68.03 -8.53
CA ARG A 227 79.71 -68.22 -9.34
C ARG A 227 78.44 -68.15 -8.50
N GLU A 228 78.40 -68.72 -7.31
CA GLU A 228 77.24 -68.63 -6.41
C GLU A 228 77.00 -67.20 -5.92
N GLU A 229 78.05 -66.44 -5.61
CA GLU A 229 77.96 -65.03 -5.24
C GLU A 229 77.53 -64.16 -6.43
N VAL A 230 78.05 -64.41 -7.63
CA VAL A 230 77.62 -63.71 -8.85
C VAL A 230 76.16 -64.05 -9.21
N GLU A 231 75.73 -65.30 -9.02
CA GLU A 231 74.32 -65.69 -9.18
C GLU A 231 73.44 -65.17 -8.04
N GLY A 232 73.98 -64.99 -6.83
CA GLY A 232 73.33 -64.30 -5.71
C GLY A 232 73.08 -62.83 -6.04
N VAL A 233 74.11 -62.11 -6.47
CA VAL A 233 74.03 -60.71 -6.91
C VAL A 233 73.13 -60.57 -8.14
N ARG A 234 73.15 -61.53 -9.08
CA ARG A 234 72.18 -61.54 -10.21
C ARG A 234 70.75 -61.70 -9.74
N ARG A 235 70.47 -62.60 -8.79
CA ARG A 235 69.13 -62.77 -8.21
C ARG A 235 68.68 -61.51 -7.49
N GLU A 236 69.55 -60.87 -6.71
CA GLU A 236 69.27 -59.59 -6.07
C GLU A 236 69.03 -58.49 -7.11
N LEU A 237 69.82 -58.42 -8.17
CA LEU A 237 69.67 -57.42 -9.24
C LEU A 237 68.37 -57.62 -10.01
N VAL A 238 67.92 -58.87 -10.21
CA VAL A 238 66.59 -59.18 -10.76
C VAL A 238 65.49 -58.77 -9.78
N GLY A 239 65.66 -59.03 -8.48
CA GLY A 239 64.73 -58.60 -7.42
C GLY A 239 64.58 -57.08 -7.36
N VAL A 240 65.69 -56.34 -7.37
CA VAL A 240 65.71 -54.87 -7.38
C VAL A 240 65.09 -54.31 -8.66
N ARG A 241 65.34 -54.93 -9.83
CA ARG A 241 64.68 -54.55 -11.08
C ARG A 241 63.17 -54.81 -11.05
N GLY A 242 62.73 -55.90 -10.41
CA GLY A 242 61.32 -56.20 -10.17
C GLY A 242 60.66 -55.15 -9.28
N ALA A 243 61.25 -54.87 -8.12
CA ALA A 243 60.77 -53.85 -7.18
C ALA A 243 60.75 -52.44 -7.80
N LEU A 244 61.75 -52.09 -8.62
CA LEU A 244 61.78 -50.82 -9.35
C LEU A 244 60.63 -50.75 -10.38
N ARG A 245 60.32 -51.85 -11.06
CA ARG A 245 59.22 -51.90 -12.04
C ARG A 245 57.86 -51.76 -11.34
N GLU A 246 57.64 -52.46 -10.22
CA GLU A 246 56.43 -52.30 -9.40
C GLU A 246 56.30 -50.87 -8.85
N SER A 247 57.40 -50.27 -8.37
CA SER A 247 57.42 -48.89 -7.91
C SER A 247 57.03 -47.90 -9.01
N LEU A 248 57.55 -48.09 -10.23
CA LEU A 248 57.19 -47.26 -11.39
C LEU A 248 55.72 -47.42 -11.79
N GLU A 249 55.19 -48.64 -11.75
CA GLU A 249 53.77 -48.90 -12.07
C GLU A 249 52.84 -48.29 -11.01
N ASN A 250 53.16 -48.46 -9.72
CA ASN A 250 52.45 -47.81 -8.62
C ASN A 250 52.48 -46.29 -8.75
N ASN A 251 53.61 -45.71 -9.17
CA ASN A 251 53.74 -44.26 -9.35
C ASN A 251 52.91 -43.75 -10.55
N ARG A 252 52.79 -44.55 -11.62
CA ARG A 252 51.87 -44.26 -12.73
C ARG A 252 50.42 -44.29 -12.27
N GLU A 253 50.00 -45.31 -11.53
CA GLU A 253 48.64 -45.38 -11.00
C GLU A 253 48.32 -44.22 -10.05
N LEU A 254 49.24 -43.88 -9.14
CA LEU A 254 49.11 -42.73 -8.25
C LEU A 254 49.01 -41.42 -9.02
N SER A 255 49.83 -41.24 -10.06
CA SER A 255 49.79 -40.07 -10.93
C SER A 255 48.46 -39.96 -11.68
N GLN A 256 47.92 -41.08 -12.15
CA GLN A 256 46.62 -41.12 -12.82
C GLN A 256 45.47 -40.80 -11.86
N LYS A 257 45.48 -41.37 -10.64
CA LYS A 257 44.50 -41.08 -9.59
C LYS A 257 44.55 -39.60 -9.19
N LEU A 258 45.74 -39.02 -9.02
CA LEU A 258 45.92 -37.59 -8.75
C LEU A 258 45.41 -36.72 -9.90
N SER A 259 45.63 -37.14 -11.15
CA SER A 259 45.12 -36.44 -12.33
C SER A 259 43.58 -36.43 -12.37
N MET A 260 42.95 -37.58 -12.11
CA MET A 260 41.49 -37.67 -12.04
C MET A 260 40.92 -36.81 -10.91
N GLN A 261 41.49 -36.90 -9.71
CA GLN A 261 41.04 -36.10 -8.56
C GLN A 261 41.21 -34.59 -8.80
N ARG A 262 42.28 -34.18 -9.49
CA ARG A 262 42.44 -32.78 -9.93
C ARG A 262 41.34 -32.38 -10.90
N GLN A 263 41.02 -33.22 -11.89
CA GLN A 263 39.98 -32.91 -12.87
C GLN A 263 38.59 -32.81 -12.23
N GLU A 264 38.26 -33.70 -11.29
CA GLU A 264 37.03 -33.62 -10.49
C GLU A 264 36.98 -32.33 -9.67
N SER A 265 38.05 -31.99 -8.96
CA SER A 265 38.13 -30.76 -8.15
C SER A 265 38.00 -29.49 -9.00
N VAL A 266 38.58 -29.49 -10.21
CA VAL A 266 38.43 -28.39 -11.17
C VAL A 266 36.99 -28.29 -11.65
N GLY A 267 36.35 -29.43 -11.98
CA GLY A 267 34.93 -29.45 -12.35
C GLY A 267 34.00 -28.93 -11.24
N GLU A 268 34.27 -29.29 -9.98
CA GLU A 268 33.53 -28.75 -8.83
C GLU A 268 33.74 -27.25 -8.66
N LEU A 269 34.96 -26.74 -8.86
CA LEU A 269 35.26 -25.32 -8.81
C LEU A 269 34.55 -24.55 -9.92
N ASP A 270 34.52 -25.08 -11.15
CA ASP A 270 33.84 -24.43 -12.27
C ASP A 270 32.31 -24.44 -12.08
N ALA A 271 31.74 -25.51 -11.52
CA ALA A 271 30.33 -25.54 -11.13
C ALA A 271 30.00 -24.50 -10.05
N LYS A 272 30.89 -24.33 -9.06
CA LYS A 272 30.73 -23.31 -8.01
C LYS A 272 30.91 -21.89 -8.53
N ARG A 273 31.79 -21.67 -9.51
CA ARG A 273 31.92 -20.38 -10.22
C ARG A 273 30.65 -20.05 -10.98
N ALA A 274 30.11 -21.00 -11.74
CA ALA A 274 28.85 -20.80 -12.46
C ALA A 274 27.68 -20.48 -11.50
N GLU A 275 27.60 -21.16 -10.35
CA GLU A 275 26.61 -20.85 -9.30
C GLU A 275 26.81 -19.42 -8.75
N THR A 276 28.06 -19.01 -8.53
CA THR A 276 28.40 -17.66 -8.07
C THR A 276 28.01 -16.61 -9.10
N ASP A 277 28.27 -16.84 -10.39
CA ASP A 277 27.89 -15.92 -11.47
C ASP A 277 26.37 -15.74 -11.57
N VAL A 278 25.61 -16.84 -11.41
CA VAL A 278 24.15 -16.77 -11.35
C VAL A 278 23.69 -15.95 -10.15
N LEU A 279 24.25 -16.18 -8.96
CA LEU A 279 23.93 -15.38 -7.78
C LEU A 279 24.29 -13.90 -7.96
N GLN A 280 25.44 -13.60 -8.57
CA GLN A 280 25.89 -12.24 -8.87
C GLN A 280 24.92 -11.53 -9.83
N SER A 281 24.44 -12.22 -10.87
CA SER A 281 23.43 -11.69 -11.79
C SER A 281 22.09 -11.43 -11.09
N ARG A 282 21.72 -12.27 -10.11
CA ARG A 282 20.52 -12.06 -9.30
C ARG A 282 20.66 -10.87 -8.36
N ILE A 283 21.84 -10.69 -7.73
CA ILE A 283 22.12 -9.54 -6.86
C ILE A 283 21.99 -8.24 -7.67
N THR A 284 22.64 -8.15 -8.82
CA THR A 284 22.57 -6.96 -9.68
C THR A 284 21.15 -6.66 -10.18
N SER A 285 20.35 -7.70 -10.47
CA SER A 285 18.93 -7.52 -10.79
C SER A 285 18.11 -7.00 -9.62
N LEU A 286 18.35 -7.48 -8.39
CA LEU A 286 17.66 -7.01 -7.19
C LEU A 286 18.08 -5.58 -6.84
N GLU A 287 19.37 -5.24 -6.99
CA GLU A 287 19.87 -3.87 -6.81
C GLU A 287 19.18 -2.90 -7.78
N SER A 288 19.00 -3.28 -9.05
CA SER A 288 18.23 -2.49 -10.02
C SER A 288 16.79 -2.27 -9.54
N GLN A 289 16.09 -3.34 -9.11
CA GLN A 289 14.71 -3.22 -8.61
C GLN A 289 14.59 -2.33 -7.37
N VAL A 290 15.56 -2.41 -6.46
CA VAL A 290 15.62 -1.54 -5.27
C VAL A 290 15.85 -0.09 -5.67
N ASN A 291 16.72 0.18 -6.65
CA ASN A 291 16.96 1.52 -7.17
C ASN A 291 15.70 2.10 -7.84
N ASP A 292 15.00 1.30 -8.65
CA ASP A 292 13.75 1.71 -9.30
C ASP A 292 12.65 2.01 -8.26
N SER A 293 12.52 1.14 -7.25
CA SER A 293 11.58 1.35 -6.13
C SER A 293 11.93 2.61 -5.32
N THR A 294 13.22 2.86 -5.10
CA THR A 294 13.70 4.06 -4.40
C THR A 294 13.41 5.32 -5.20
N ALA A 295 13.59 5.30 -6.51
CA ALA A 295 13.22 6.40 -7.40
C ALA A 295 11.72 6.71 -7.33
N HIS A 296 10.88 5.67 -7.36
CA HIS A 296 9.43 5.82 -7.24
C HIS A 296 9.00 6.41 -5.89
N ILE A 297 9.63 5.97 -4.78
CA ILE A 297 9.39 6.57 -3.45
C ILE A 297 9.75 8.06 -3.43
N ILE A 298 10.85 8.46 -4.08
CA ILE A 298 11.25 9.86 -4.18
C ILE A 298 10.20 10.68 -4.94
N GLU A 299 9.64 10.15 -6.03
CA GLU A 299 8.57 10.79 -6.80
C GLU A 299 7.30 10.97 -5.97
N LEU A 300 6.82 9.90 -5.32
CA LEU A 300 5.65 9.96 -4.43
C LEU A 300 5.86 10.93 -3.27
N THR A 301 7.09 11.03 -2.75
CA THR A 301 7.44 11.99 -1.69
C THR A 301 7.32 13.43 -2.20
N LYS A 302 7.79 13.70 -3.43
CA LYS A 302 7.63 15.03 -4.07
C LYS A 302 6.16 15.37 -4.31
N GLU A 303 5.35 14.42 -4.79
CA GLU A 303 3.92 14.62 -5.00
C GLU A 303 3.20 14.92 -3.68
N ARG A 304 3.48 14.15 -2.63
CA ARG A 304 2.98 14.40 -1.27
C ARG A 304 3.33 15.80 -0.79
N ASP A 305 4.58 16.24 -0.99
CA ASP A 305 5.03 17.56 -0.53
C ASP A 305 4.35 18.69 -1.31
N ALA A 306 4.14 18.50 -2.62
CA ALA A 306 3.35 19.43 -3.44
C ALA A 306 1.90 19.52 -2.94
N LEU A 307 1.25 18.39 -2.65
CA LEU A 307 -0.11 18.36 -2.08
C LEU A 307 -0.18 19.01 -0.69
N HIS A 308 0.84 18.82 0.14
CA HIS A 308 0.92 19.51 1.43
C HIS A 308 1.09 21.02 1.28
N GLN A 309 1.79 21.48 0.24
CA GLN A 309 1.93 22.90 -0.04
C GLN A 309 0.60 23.48 -0.55
N THR A 310 -0.07 22.83 -1.49
CA THR A 310 -1.39 23.29 -1.98
C THR A 310 -2.43 23.31 -0.86
N ARG A 311 -2.43 22.33 0.04
CA ARG A 311 -3.30 22.33 1.22
C ARG A 311 -3.04 23.54 2.12
N ARG A 312 -1.77 23.85 2.40
CA ARG A 312 -1.39 25.03 3.21
C ARG A 312 -1.82 26.34 2.54
N ASP A 313 -1.64 26.45 1.23
CA ASP A 313 -2.06 27.63 0.48
C ASP A 313 -3.59 27.81 0.50
N LEU A 314 -4.34 26.71 0.40
CA LEU A 314 -5.80 26.72 0.53
C LEU A 314 -6.25 27.10 1.95
N GLU A 315 -5.64 26.52 2.99
CA GLU A 315 -5.90 26.87 4.39
C GLU A 315 -5.67 28.37 4.63
N HIS A 316 -4.59 28.93 4.10
CA HIS A 316 -4.31 30.36 4.18
C HIS A 316 -5.40 31.19 3.49
N ARG A 317 -5.80 30.83 2.25
CA ARG A 317 -6.87 31.53 1.53
C ARG A 317 -8.21 31.46 2.26
N PHE A 318 -8.53 30.33 2.88
CA PHE A 318 -9.74 30.19 3.68
C PHE A 318 -9.71 31.10 4.92
N GLU A 319 -8.56 31.21 5.59
CA GLU A 319 -8.41 32.11 6.74
C GLU A 319 -8.49 33.58 6.31
N GLU A 320 -7.90 33.96 5.19
CA GLU A 320 -8.05 35.30 4.60
C GLU A 320 -9.52 35.63 4.27
N GLN A 321 -10.24 34.69 3.65
CA GLN A 321 -11.67 34.85 3.38
C GLN A 321 -12.49 34.96 4.66
N ARG A 322 -12.17 34.16 5.68
CA ARG A 322 -12.85 34.20 6.98
C ARG A 322 -12.67 35.56 7.66
N GLU A 323 -11.45 36.09 7.67
CA GLU A 323 -11.17 37.41 8.23
C GLU A 323 -11.74 38.55 7.38
N GLN A 324 -11.86 38.37 6.05
CA GLN A 324 -12.59 39.31 5.19
C GLN A 324 -14.09 39.33 5.54
N VAL A 325 -14.74 38.17 5.61
CA VAL A 325 -16.17 38.06 5.99
C VAL A 325 -16.40 38.65 7.37
N LYS A 326 -15.52 38.38 8.34
CA LYS A 326 -15.59 38.95 9.68
C LYS A 326 -15.51 40.49 9.68
N ARG A 327 -14.64 41.06 8.85
CA ARG A 327 -14.57 42.52 8.64
C ARG A 327 -15.86 43.05 8.01
N ASP A 328 -16.38 42.38 6.99
CA ASP A 328 -17.62 42.80 6.31
C ASP A 328 -18.84 42.73 7.24
N VAL A 329 -18.93 41.68 8.07
CA VAL A 329 -19.95 41.55 9.12
C VAL A 329 -19.83 42.71 10.12
N GLY A 330 -18.62 43.04 10.60
CA GLY A 330 -18.44 44.18 11.49
C GLY A 330 -18.85 45.52 10.87
N VAL A 331 -18.57 45.73 9.57
CA VAL A 331 -19.04 46.91 8.83
C VAL A 331 -20.57 46.92 8.73
N MET A 332 -21.21 45.78 8.46
CA MET A 332 -22.66 45.68 8.42
C MET A 332 -23.29 45.93 9.81
N GLU A 333 -22.72 45.39 10.88
CA GLU A 333 -23.17 45.60 12.25
C GLU A 333 -23.12 47.09 12.62
N THR A 334 -22.01 47.78 12.35
CA THR A 334 -21.91 49.23 12.58
C THR A 334 -22.92 50.02 11.75
N HIS A 335 -23.21 49.60 10.52
CA HIS A 335 -24.25 50.20 9.69
C HIS A 335 -25.67 50.01 10.26
N VAL A 336 -25.98 48.80 10.75
CA VAL A 336 -27.26 48.49 11.40
C VAL A 336 -27.44 49.30 12.67
N ILE A 337 -26.39 49.45 13.49
CA ILE A 337 -26.41 50.32 14.68
C ILE A 337 -26.71 51.76 14.26
N GLY A 338 -26.01 52.30 13.27
CA GLY A 338 -26.23 53.66 12.78
C GLY A 338 -27.63 53.88 12.18
N LEU A 339 -28.22 52.89 11.52
CA LEU A 339 -29.61 52.94 11.06
C LEU A 339 -30.61 52.89 12.21
N SER A 340 -30.34 52.07 13.24
CA SER A 340 -31.17 51.98 14.44
C SER A 340 -31.17 53.30 15.21
N GLU A 341 -30.01 53.95 15.38
CA GLU A 341 -29.91 55.28 15.98
C GLU A 341 -30.72 56.32 15.20
N LYS A 342 -30.60 56.34 13.87
CA LYS A 342 -31.42 57.23 13.02
C LYS A 342 -32.91 56.95 13.15
N LEU A 343 -33.31 55.69 13.24
CA LEU A 343 -34.70 55.29 13.42
C LEU A 343 -35.25 55.81 14.75
N THR A 344 -34.52 55.61 15.86
CA THR A 344 -34.92 56.13 17.18
C THR A 344 -35.00 57.66 17.21
N LEU A 345 -34.12 58.35 16.47
CA LEU A 345 -34.19 59.81 16.31
C LEU A 345 -35.48 60.22 15.58
N LYS A 346 -35.85 59.52 14.51
CA LYS A 346 -37.09 59.78 13.76
C LYS A 346 -38.35 59.44 14.54
N GLU A 347 -38.31 58.39 15.36
CA GLU A 347 -39.40 58.06 16.28
C GLU A 347 -39.60 59.17 17.31
N LYS A 348 -38.52 59.72 17.88
CA LYS A 348 -38.59 60.89 18.78
C LYS A 348 -39.15 62.13 18.06
N GLU A 349 -38.66 62.44 16.86
CA GLU A 349 -39.20 63.56 16.06
C GLU A 349 -40.72 63.40 15.79
N LEU A 350 -41.16 62.17 15.49
CA LEU A 350 -42.58 61.85 15.29
C LEU A 350 -43.38 62.01 16.59
N GLN A 351 -42.85 61.55 17.72
CA GLN A 351 -43.47 61.68 19.03
C GLN A 351 -43.60 63.16 19.45
N ASP A 352 -42.58 63.97 19.19
CA ASP A 352 -42.60 65.42 19.41
C ASP A 352 -43.65 66.11 18.53
N LEU A 353 -43.74 65.74 17.24
CA LEU A 353 -44.77 66.24 16.33
C LEU A 353 -46.17 65.84 16.77
N GLN A 354 -46.38 64.60 17.22
CA GLN A 354 -47.66 64.14 17.77
C GLN A 354 -48.03 64.93 19.02
N SER A 355 -47.07 65.17 19.92
CA SER A 355 -47.26 65.97 21.13
C SER A 355 -47.63 67.41 20.79
N ARG A 356 -46.95 68.04 19.81
CA ARG A 356 -47.30 69.37 19.29
C ARG A 356 -48.70 69.40 18.69
N MET A 357 -49.08 68.41 17.87
CA MET A 357 -50.44 68.35 17.32
C MET A 357 -51.50 68.14 18.40
N HIS A 358 -51.23 67.35 19.44
CA HIS A 358 -52.13 67.21 20.58
C HIS A 358 -52.23 68.51 21.39
N GLN A 359 -51.12 69.24 21.53
CA GLN A 359 -51.11 70.55 22.18
C GLN A 359 -51.83 71.61 21.35
N GLU A 360 -51.66 71.62 20.02
CA GLU A 360 -52.44 72.45 19.09
C GLU A 360 -53.93 72.10 19.13
N ARG A 361 -54.30 70.81 19.21
CA ARG A 361 -55.70 70.39 19.42
C ARG A 361 -56.26 70.90 20.74
N ARG A 362 -55.52 70.74 21.84
CA ARG A 362 -55.91 71.29 23.16
C ARG A 362 -55.99 72.81 23.17
N ASN A 363 -55.12 73.50 22.43
CA ASN A 363 -55.17 74.95 22.26
C ASN A 363 -56.33 75.38 21.34
N SER A 364 -56.74 74.54 20.39
CA SER A 364 -57.90 74.77 19.52
C SER A 364 -59.25 74.47 20.19
N GLU A 365 -59.28 73.68 21.27
CA GLU A 365 -60.50 73.38 22.04
C GLU A 365 -60.90 74.52 23.03
N ASN A 366 -60.02 75.50 23.28
CA ASN A 366 -60.29 76.66 24.16
C ASN A 366 -60.52 78.00 23.40
N GLY A 367 -60.73 77.97 22.08
CA GLY A 367 -61.07 79.14 21.27
C GLY A 367 -62.40 78.94 20.53
N SER A 368 -63.45 79.61 21.00
CA SER A 368 -64.80 79.56 20.40
C SER A 368 -64.83 80.13 18.97
N THR A 369 -65.74 79.58 18.15
CA THR A 369 -66.35 80.16 16.94
C THR A 369 -65.45 80.83 15.90
N ALA A 370 -65.29 80.18 14.73
CA ALA A 370 -65.49 80.82 13.42
C ALA A 370 -65.45 79.80 12.28
N LEU A 371 -66.47 79.88 11.43
CA LEU A 371 -66.68 79.18 10.17
C LEU A 371 -65.53 79.33 9.16
N GLY A 372 -65.39 78.29 8.33
CA GLY A 372 -65.01 78.44 6.92
C GLY A 372 -63.63 77.93 6.54
N ASN A 373 -63.53 76.65 6.13
CA ASN A 373 -62.85 76.20 4.91
C ASN A 373 -62.81 74.66 4.82
N MET A 374 -64.00 74.07 4.66
CA MET A 374 -64.23 72.63 4.54
C MET A 374 -64.13 72.10 3.09
N SER A 375 -63.34 72.73 2.21
CA SER A 375 -63.25 72.33 0.78
C SER A 375 -61.85 72.37 0.14
N LYS A 376 -60.78 72.39 0.93
CA LYS A 376 -59.40 72.10 0.44
C LYS A 376 -58.67 70.96 1.17
N ALA A 377 -59.25 70.43 2.25
CA ALA A 377 -58.63 69.37 3.06
C ALA A 377 -58.89 67.94 2.55
N MET A 378 -59.90 67.72 1.71
CA MET A 378 -60.17 66.41 1.11
C MET A 378 -59.19 66.11 -0.04
N ALA A 379 -58.82 67.11 -0.86
CA ALA A 379 -57.81 66.95 -1.91
C ALA A 379 -56.38 66.76 -1.35
N ALA A 380 -56.04 67.35 -0.21
CA ALA A 380 -54.72 67.18 0.42
C ALA A 380 -54.58 65.86 1.19
N LYS A 381 -55.69 65.26 1.65
CA LYS A 381 -55.69 63.94 2.29
C LYS A 381 -55.51 62.84 1.24
N ASP A 382 -56.14 62.99 0.08
CA ASP A 382 -55.96 62.09 -1.07
C ASP A 382 -54.54 62.19 -1.67
N ILE A 383 -53.96 63.39 -1.79
CA ILE A 383 -52.56 63.54 -2.24
C ILE A 383 -51.56 62.94 -1.23
N ARG A 384 -51.85 63.00 0.09
CA ARG A 384 -50.98 62.39 1.11
C ARG A 384 -51.09 60.87 1.15
N THR A 385 -52.30 60.32 1.02
CA THR A 385 -52.48 58.86 0.93
C THR A 385 -51.91 58.32 -0.38
N ASP A 386 -52.02 59.04 -1.49
CA ASP A 386 -51.38 58.65 -2.76
C ASP A 386 -49.85 58.79 -2.70
N ARG A 387 -49.32 59.80 -2.02
CA ARG A 387 -47.87 59.93 -1.76
C ARG A 387 -47.37 58.82 -0.83
N GLN A 388 -48.13 58.44 0.18
CA GLN A 388 -47.81 57.32 1.07
C GLN A 388 -47.80 56.00 0.29
N LYS A 389 -48.84 55.74 -0.51
CA LYS A 389 -48.94 54.55 -1.37
C LYS A 389 -47.82 54.48 -2.40
N THR A 390 -47.42 55.61 -2.98
CA THR A 390 -46.26 55.64 -3.91
C THR A 390 -44.93 55.43 -3.20
N VAL A 391 -44.73 55.98 -2.00
CA VAL A 391 -43.54 55.69 -1.18
C VAL A 391 -43.49 54.23 -0.76
N GLU A 392 -44.60 53.65 -0.30
CA GLU A 392 -44.69 52.23 0.04
C GLU A 392 -44.47 51.34 -1.19
N ALA A 393 -45.02 51.70 -2.35
CA ALA A 393 -44.77 51.00 -3.61
C ALA A 393 -43.28 51.07 -4.00
N HIS A 394 -42.63 52.22 -3.84
CA HIS A 394 -41.19 52.37 -4.10
C HIS A 394 -40.34 51.57 -3.09
N GLN A 395 -40.69 51.59 -1.81
CA GLN A 395 -40.00 50.80 -0.78
C GLN A 395 -40.16 49.30 -1.02
N ASN A 396 -41.36 48.84 -1.38
CA ASN A 396 -41.61 47.45 -1.76
C ASN A 396 -40.83 47.06 -3.02
N ARG A 397 -40.76 47.94 -4.02
CA ARG A 397 -39.95 47.71 -5.22
C ARG A 397 -38.45 47.65 -4.90
N ILE A 398 -37.96 48.50 -3.99
CA ILE A 398 -36.56 48.45 -3.54
C ILE A 398 -36.28 47.13 -2.82
N ARG A 399 -37.15 46.68 -1.91
CA ARG A 399 -37.00 45.37 -1.27
C ARG A 399 -37.01 44.23 -2.28
N GLN A 400 -37.96 44.22 -3.22
CA GLN A 400 -38.00 43.22 -4.28
C GLN A 400 -36.71 43.18 -5.11
N LEU A 401 -36.12 44.35 -5.41
CA LEU A 401 -34.84 44.41 -6.10
C LEU A 401 -33.70 43.90 -5.22
N GLN A 402 -33.67 44.24 -3.93
CA GLN A 402 -32.66 43.74 -2.99
C GLN A 402 -32.76 42.21 -2.81
N ASP A 403 -33.96 41.68 -2.62
CA ASP A 403 -34.21 40.24 -2.51
C ASP A 403 -33.79 39.53 -3.79
N LYS A 404 -34.13 40.10 -4.96
CA LYS A 404 -33.69 39.58 -6.26
C LYS A 404 -32.17 39.60 -6.41
N PHE A 405 -31.48 40.67 -6.01
CA PHE A 405 -30.02 40.73 -6.04
C PHE A 405 -29.37 39.71 -5.11
N VAL A 406 -29.93 39.48 -3.92
CA VAL A 406 -29.45 38.44 -3.00
C VAL A 406 -29.67 37.05 -3.58
N GLU A 407 -30.81 36.82 -4.23
CA GLU A 407 -31.11 35.56 -4.90
C GLU A 407 -30.18 35.31 -6.11
N ASP A 408 -29.94 36.33 -6.94
CA ASP A 408 -28.99 36.28 -8.05
C ASP A 408 -27.54 36.02 -7.55
N LEU A 409 -27.13 36.61 -6.42
CA LEU A 409 -25.83 36.32 -5.79
C LEU A 409 -25.73 34.89 -5.26
N LYS A 410 -26.80 34.37 -4.63
CA LYS A 410 -26.86 32.98 -4.20
C LYS A 410 -26.81 32.03 -5.39
N GLU A 411 -27.50 32.35 -6.47
CA GLU A 411 -27.50 31.56 -7.69
C GLU A 411 -26.11 31.55 -8.36
N ALA A 412 -25.48 32.72 -8.52
CA ALA A 412 -24.12 32.83 -9.03
C ALA A 412 -23.12 32.04 -8.16
N GLY A 413 -23.28 32.10 -6.82
CA GLY A 413 -22.47 31.31 -5.89
C GLY A 413 -22.67 29.79 -6.05
N ARG A 414 -23.91 29.34 -6.25
CA ARG A 414 -24.21 27.92 -6.54
C ARG A 414 -23.61 27.47 -7.87
N VAL A 415 -23.79 28.24 -8.93
CA VAL A 415 -23.22 27.92 -10.26
C VAL A 415 -21.70 27.84 -10.21
N GLU A 416 -21.04 28.76 -9.51
CA GLU A 416 -19.58 28.74 -9.36
C GLU A 416 -19.11 27.55 -8.50
N ALA A 417 -19.86 27.19 -7.46
CA ALA A 417 -19.58 25.99 -6.65
C ALA A 417 -19.74 24.70 -7.47
N ASP A 418 -20.84 24.56 -8.21
CA ASP A 418 -21.09 23.43 -9.11
C ASP A 418 -20.00 23.33 -10.18
N ARG A 419 -19.57 24.47 -10.74
CA ARG A 419 -18.48 24.53 -11.72
C ARG A 419 -17.15 24.05 -11.12
N ARG A 420 -16.82 24.46 -9.90
CA ARG A 420 -15.61 23.98 -9.20
C ARG A 420 -15.71 22.49 -8.89
N GLU A 421 -16.88 22.00 -8.48
CA GLU A 421 -17.09 20.58 -8.24
C GLU A 421 -16.87 19.74 -9.50
N VAL A 422 -17.39 20.19 -10.65
CA VAL A 422 -17.15 19.53 -11.95
C VAL A 422 -15.66 19.51 -12.29
N LEU A 423 -14.94 20.63 -12.13
CA LEU A 423 -13.50 20.68 -12.38
C LEU A 423 -12.70 19.74 -11.48
N VAL A 424 -13.04 19.65 -10.19
CA VAL A 424 -12.39 18.72 -9.25
C VAL A 424 -12.70 17.27 -9.62
N ARG A 425 -13.93 16.95 -10.02
CA ARG A 425 -14.29 15.60 -10.48
C ARG A 425 -13.56 15.21 -11.75
N ASP A 426 -13.40 16.13 -12.70
CA ASP A 426 -12.66 15.89 -13.94
C ASP A 426 -11.16 15.73 -13.69
N GLU A 427 -10.60 16.50 -12.76
CA GLU A 427 -9.21 16.37 -12.30
C GLU A 427 -8.97 15.02 -11.62
N MET A 428 -9.81 14.61 -10.67
CA MET A 428 -9.71 13.30 -10.04
C MET A 428 -9.90 12.15 -11.04
N ARG A 429 -10.77 12.31 -12.05
CA ARG A 429 -10.93 11.33 -13.13
C ARG A 429 -9.66 11.20 -13.95
N ARG A 430 -9.04 12.33 -14.32
CA ARG A 430 -7.77 12.36 -15.07
C ARG A 430 -6.63 11.72 -14.27
N GLU A 431 -6.50 12.03 -12.98
CA GLU A 431 -5.50 11.39 -12.10
C GLU A 431 -5.74 9.88 -11.97
N ALA A 432 -7.00 9.45 -11.84
CA ALA A 432 -7.35 8.03 -11.78
C ALA A 432 -6.99 7.30 -13.09
N GLU A 433 -7.25 7.92 -14.25
CA GLU A 433 -6.86 7.39 -15.56
C GLU A 433 -5.34 7.32 -15.74
N GLU A 434 -4.61 8.31 -15.22
CA GLU A 434 -3.15 8.36 -15.28
C GLU A 434 -2.52 7.26 -14.41
N ARG A 435 -3.00 7.08 -13.18
CA ARG A 435 -2.60 5.96 -12.31
C ARG A 435 -2.93 4.61 -12.94
N CYS A 436 -4.10 4.47 -13.58
CA CYS A 436 -4.43 3.26 -14.33
C CYS A 436 -3.47 3.01 -15.51
N ARG A 437 -3.03 4.07 -16.21
CA ARG A 437 -2.03 3.97 -17.28
C ARG A 437 -0.65 3.57 -16.75
N GLU A 438 -0.26 4.05 -15.57
CA GLU A 438 0.99 3.65 -14.91
C GLU A 438 0.98 2.19 -14.50
N VAL A 439 -0.09 1.73 -13.84
CA VAL A 439 -0.23 0.32 -13.45
C VAL A 439 -0.20 -0.58 -14.69
N ARG A 440 -0.89 -0.22 -15.78
CA ARG A 440 -0.83 -0.97 -17.04
C ARG A 440 0.59 -1.04 -17.60
N ARG A 441 1.32 0.08 -17.62
CA ARG A 441 2.73 0.10 -18.06
C ARG A 441 3.60 -0.79 -17.17
N GLY A 442 3.40 -0.77 -15.86
CA GLY A 442 4.08 -1.66 -14.91
C GLY A 442 3.84 -3.14 -15.23
N CYS A 443 2.57 -3.54 -15.37
CA CYS A 443 2.22 -4.92 -15.73
C CYS A 443 2.77 -5.34 -17.10
N GLU A 444 2.79 -4.44 -18.09
CA GLU A 444 3.37 -4.72 -19.41
C GLU A 444 4.89 -4.93 -19.33
N MET A 445 5.60 -4.14 -18.53
CA MET A 445 7.04 -4.32 -18.31
C MET A 445 7.34 -5.65 -17.61
N GLU A 446 6.58 -6.01 -16.56
CA GLU A 446 6.72 -7.30 -15.87
C GLU A 446 6.43 -8.48 -16.80
N LEU A 447 5.38 -8.39 -17.61
CA LEU A 447 5.04 -9.40 -18.61
C LEU A 447 6.17 -9.57 -19.63
N ASN A 448 6.74 -8.47 -20.12
CA ASN A 448 7.87 -8.51 -21.05
C ASN A 448 9.13 -9.09 -20.40
N HIS A 449 9.40 -8.77 -19.14
CA HIS A 449 10.51 -9.34 -18.39
C HIS A 449 10.35 -10.86 -18.21
N LEU A 450 9.16 -11.32 -17.81
CA LEU A 450 8.84 -12.74 -17.71
C LEU A 450 8.97 -13.43 -19.06
N LYS A 451 8.47 -12.83 -20.14
CA LYS A 451 8.60 -13.37 -21.50
C LYS A 451 10.06 -13.50 -21.91
N SER A 452 10.89 -12.49 -21.66
CA SER A 452 12.33 -12.55 -21.93
C SER A 452 13.01 -13.65 -21.11
N HIS A 453 12.69 -13.76 -19.82
CA HIS A 453 13.27 -14.79 -18.95
C HIS A 453 12.87 -16.22 -19.39
N PHE A 454 11.61 -16.43 -19.79
CA PHE A 454 11.18 -17.71 -20.36
C PHE A 454 11.86 -18.00 -21.69
N GLN A 455 12.05 -16.99 -22.54
CA GLN A 455 12.78 -17.15 -23.79
C GLN A 455 14.22 -17.59 -23.55
N THR A 456 14.94 -16.93 -22.63
CA THR A 456 16.32 -17.33 -22.25
C THR A 456 16.37 -18.77 -21.73
N LYS A 457 15.38 -19.19 -20.93
CA LYS A 457 15.29 -20.59 -20.47
C LYS A 457 15.03 -21.57 -21.60
N MET A 458 14.16 -21.22 -22.55
CA MET A 458 13.95 -22.05 -23.74
C MET A 458 15.21 -22.17 -24.57
N ASP A 459 15.91 -21.06 -24.82
CA ASP A 459 17.15 -21.04 -25.60
C ASP A 459 18.24 -21.88 -24.92
N ALA A 460 18.35 -21.81 -23.58
CA ALA A 460 19.28 -22.63 -22.81
C ALA A 460 18.93 -24.13 -22.87
N LEU A 461 17.64 -24.49 -22.77
CA LEU A 461 17.18 -25.88 -22.92
C LEU A 461 17.45 -26.39 -24.33
N GLN A 462 17.25 -25.55 -25.35
CA GLN A 462 17.50 -25.89 -26.75
C GLN A 462 18.99 -26.07 -27.01
N ALA A 463 19.85 -25.22 -26.45
CA ALA A 463 21.30 -25.40 -26.48
C ALA A 463 21.73 -26.70 -25.80
N SER A 464 21.22 -26.99 -24.61
CA SER A 464 21.48 -28.25 -23.89
C SER A 464 21.04 -29.48 -24.69
N LYS A 465 19.86 -29.43 -25.33
CA LYS A 465 19.39 -30.47 -26.24
C LYS A 465 20.37 -30.69 -27.39
N THR A 466 20.78 -29.63 -28.09
CA THR A 466 21.74 -29.75 -29.21
C THR A 466 23.10 -30.29 -28.77
N GLN A 467 23.55 -29.93 -27.56
CA GLN A 467 24.79 -30.47 -26.99
C GLN A 467 24.66 -31.97 -26.69
N LEU A 468 23.53 -32.39 -26.13
CA LEU A 468 23.24 -33.81 -25.87
C LEU A 468 23.19 -34.61 -27.17
N GLU A 469 22.50 -34.11 -28.20
CA GLU A 469 22.45 -34.70 -29.54
C GLU A 469 23.88 -34.88 -30.10
N LEU A 470 24.71 -33.83 -30.06
CA LEU A 470 26.12 -33.91 -30.48
C LEU A 470 26.94 -34.93 -29.69
N THR A 471 26.73 -35.05 -28.38
CA THR A 471 27.42 -36.07 -27.55
C THR A 471 26.95 -37.49 -27.86
N CYS A 472 25.66 -37.68 -28.13
CA CYS A 472 25.10 -38.95 -28.56
C CYS A 472 25.68 -39.36 -29.92
N ASP A 473 25.71 -38.46 -30.90
CA ASP A 473 26.27 -38.72 -32.23
C ASP A 473 27.75 -39.12 -32.15
N ARG A 474 28.54 -38.41 -31.34
CA ARG A 474 29.96 -38.77 -31.11
C ARG A 474 30.10 -40.15 -30.49
N ARG A 475 29.22 -40.52 -29.56
CA ARG A 475 29.26 -41.82 -28.87
C ARG A 475 28.81 -42.95 -29.78
N ILE A 476 27.78 -42.72 -30.60
CA ILE A 476 27.35 -43.65 -31.64
C ILE A 476 28.49 -43.87 -32.64
N GLY A 477 29.10 -42.80 -33.17
CA GLY A 477 30.23 -42.91 -34.09
C GLY A 477 31.44 -43.66 -33.49
N ALA A 478 31.75 -43.44 -32.21
CA ALA A 478 32.80 -44.20 -31.52
C ALA A 478 32.49 -45.70 -31.42
N LEU A 479 31.23 -46.06 -31.11
CA LEU A 479 30.78 -47.45 -31.07
C LEU A 479 30.78 -48.10 -32.46
N GLU A 480 30.40 -47.37 -33.51
CA GLU A 480 30.45 -47.84 -34.90
C GLU A 480 31.88 -48.14 -35.35
N VAL A 481 32.85 -47.29 -34.98
CA VAL A 481 34.28 -47.53 -35.23
C VAL A 481 34.79 -48.75 -34.48
N GLU A 482 34.44 -48.88 -33.19
CA GLU A 482 34.84 -50.03 -32.38
C GLU A 482 34.24 -51.34 -32.91
N TRP A 483 32.97 -51.30 -33.33
CA TRP A 483 32.29 -52.42 -33.96
C TRP A 483 32.95 -52.82 -35.28
N SER A 484 33.24 -51.84 -36.15
CA SER A 484 33.93 -52.07 -37.43
C SER A 484 35.29 -52.75 -37.21
N ARG A 485 36.06 -52.28 -36.23
CA ARG A 485 37.34 -52.89 -35.84
C ARG A 485 37.18 -54.33 -35.34
N LYS A 486 36.15 -54.62 -34.53
CA LYS A 486 35.83 -55.99 -34.09
C LYS A 486 35.48 -56.89 -35.28
N CYS A 487 34.67 -56.40 -36.22
CA CYS A 487 34.34 -57.13 -37.44
C CYS A 487 35.56 -57.40 -38.31
N GLU A 488 36.48 -56.45 -38.46
CA GLU A 488 37.75 -56.66 -39.18
C GLU A 488 38.59 -57.76 -38.53
N VAL A 489 38.79 -57.72 -37.20
CA VAL A 489 39.53 -58.74 -36.46
C VAL A 489 38.89 -60.12 -36.61
N LEU A 490 37.57 -60.22 -36.49
CA LEU A 490 36.84 -61.49 -36.68
C LEU A 490 36.97 -62.00 -38.12
N SER A 491 36.89 -61.11 -39.12
CA SER A 491 37.07 -61.46 -40.53
C SER A 491 38.49 -61.96 -40.81
N GLU A 492 39.49 -61.35 -40.18
CA GLU A 492 40.90 -61.77 -40.27
C GLU A 492 41.14 -63.13 -39.58
N GLN A 493 40.52 -63.37 -38.43
CA GLN A 493 40.53 -64.69 -37.77
C GLN A 493 39.86 -65.76 -38.62
N MET A 494 38.71 -65.46 -39.22
CA MET A 494 38.00 -66.37 -40.13
C MET A 494 38.83 -66.71 -41.38
N LYS A 495 39.59 -65.74 -41.92
CA LYS A 495 40.54 -65.99 -43.02
C LYS A 495 41.68 -66.92 -42.61
N LYS A 496 42.16 -66.85 -41.36
CA LYS A 496 43.22 -67.74 -40.85
C LYS A 496 42.75 -69.17 -40.58
N MET A 497 41.44 -69.39 -40.45
CA MET A 497 40.85 -70.73 -40.25
C MET A 497 40.49 -71.46 -41.56
N LYS A 498 40.54 -70.76 -42.69
CA LYS A 498 40.43 -71.37 -44.03
C LYS A 498 41.83 -71.63 -44.57
#